data_AF-A0A196S818-F1
#
_entry.id   AF-A0A196S818-F1
#
_cell.length_a   1.000
_cell.length_b   1.000
_cell.length_c   1.000
_cell.angle_alpha   90.00
_cell.angle_beta   90.00
_cell.angle_gamma   90.00
#
_symmetry.space_group_name_H-M   'P 1'
#
loop_
_entity.id
_entity.type
_entity.pdbx_description
1 polymer ?
#
loop_
_entity_poly.entity_id
_entity_poly.type
_entity_poly.pdbx_seq_one_letter_code
_entity_poly.pdbx_strand_id
1 'polypeptide(L)'
;MDYQPISKYRHVYCPGLKPEEIYQGFRVATTTGDQNYIKGNSKYFAFPAGGGGGPICIQKHHNPGRMPSQLPVLAGHKGDVCDFDFNPFNDEQIISSSADLTVMLWQFPEGGLTETITKPLLKLEGHHRKVAFVEFNPVANLIAVSASADGTAKVWDCKYGDEVVSCDCKALPQDLHWNCSGSLFCVSTKDKMNRIFDPRENRLMCEWQPHDGTKCTKMTWLGETPRILTTGFNRASQREWKMWDLRNLRKPIAFDSLDQASGVILPFFDPDTNIVYLGGKGDGNIRYYEVMESSLYPLSQYSSTVSARGLCMLPKKACDVNKCEVARIMKLTSKGDVEPLPFIIPRKFEGYQPDVYPPTYAGIPALDDEQWRCGENSNPVLMSLEPGVNATSKHDYKPLEIAEFRQDKPAPVAAPSSAAAPSSAAAPNPASAAAPARSASAAYVAKQGDLTVDEVEEELGMLLERMEFLEKTLQRLKKENAKDL
;
A
#
# COMPACT_ATOMS: atom_id res chain seq x y z
N MET A 1 -46.08 -5.39 0.60
CA MET A 1 -44.90 -6.12 0.11
C MET A 1 -44.15 -5.14 -0.75
N ASP A 2 -43.15 -4.48 -0.18
CA ASP A 2 -42.35 -3.53 -0.94
C ASP A 2 -41.56 -4.33 -1.99
N TYR A 3 -41.78 -3.99 -3.26
CA TYR A 3 -41.04 -4.56 -4.37
C TYR A 3 -39.58 -4.14 -4.20
N GLN A 4 -38.74 -5.03 -3.66
CA GLN A 4 -37.30 -4.86 -3.74
C GLN A 4 -36.90 -5.16 -5.19
N PRO A 5 -36.40 -4.17 -5.94
CA PRO A 5 -35.91 -4.42 -7.29
C PRO A 5 -34.82 -5.50 -7.21
N ILE A 6 -34.96 -6.53 -8.04
CA ILE A 6 -33.95 -7.58 -8.16
C ILE A 6 -32.63 -6.91 -8.54
N SER A 7 -31.58 -7.15 -7.75
CA SER A 7 -30.24 -6.64 -8.01
C SER A 7 -29.85 -6.87 -9.48
N LYS A 8 -29.39 -5.82 -10.16
CA LYS A 8 -28.87 -5.92 -11.53
C LYS A 8 -27.63 -6.83 -11.62
N TYR A 9 -27.01 -7.13 -10.49
CA TYR A 9 -25.83 -7.99 -10.34
C TYR A 9 -26.16 -9.41 -9.86
N ARG A 10 -27.44 -9.75 -9.70
CA ARG A 10 -27.90 -11.05 -9.17
C ARG A 10 -27.30 -12.27 -9.88
N HIS A 11 -27.04 -12.12 -11.18
CA HIS A 11 -26.58 -13.19 -12.07
C HIS A 11 -25.11 -13.08 -12.46
N VAL A 12 -24.31 -12.26 -11.77
CA VAL A 12 -22.85 -12.26 -11.94
C VAL A 12 -22.33 -13.69 -11.75
N TYR A 13 -21.48 -14.14 -12.68
CA TYR A 13 -20.86 -15.45 -12.60
C TYR A 13 -19.41 -15.39 -13.08
N CYS A 14 -18.61 -16.36 -12.66
CA CYS A 14 -17.27 -16.58 -13.18
C CYS A 14 -17.28 -17.87 -13.99
N PRO A 15 -16.99 -17.85 -15.31
CA PRO A 15 -16.85 -19.06 -16.10
C PRO A 15 -15.64 -19.88 -15.62
N GLY A 16 -15.67 -21.18 -15.88
CA GLY A 16 -14.51 -22.05 -15.67
C GLY A 16 -13.42 -21.73 -16.69
N LEU A 17 -12.16 -21.71 -16.24
CA LEU A 17 -11.00 -21.49 -17.10
C LEU A 17 -10.56 -22.77 -17.79
N LYS A 18 -10.17 -22.66 -19.04
CA LYS A 18 -9.47 -23.71 -19.77
C LYS A 18 -7.98 -23.72 -19.39
N PRO A 19 -7.28 -24.85 -19.51
CA PRO A 19 -5.85 -24.94 -19.18
C PRO A 19 -4.99 -23.90 -19.91
N GLU A 20 -5.32 -23.56 -21.16
CA GLU A 20 -4.64 -22.53 -21.96
C GLU A 20 -4.84 -21.10 -21.45
N GLU A 21 -5.84 -20.85 -20.60
CA GLU A 21 -6.13 -19.54 -20.02
C GLU A 21 -5.43 -19.34 -18.66
N ILE A 22 -4.73 -20.37 -18.16
CA ILE A 22 -4.06 -20.39 -16.87
C ILE A 22 -2.55 -20.19 -17.07
N TYR A 23 -1.95 -19.33 -16.26
CA TYR A 23 -0.51 -19.15 -16.24
C TYR A 23 0.14 -20.23 -15.36
N GLN A 24 0.96 -21.09 -15.96
CA GLN A 24 1.46 -22.30 -15.32
C GLN A 24 2.98 -22.36 -15.26
N GLY A 25 3.50 -23.18 -14.33
CA GLY A 25 4.93 -23.52 -14.28
C GLY A 25 5.80 -22.52 -13.52
N PHE A 26 5.19 -21.67 -12.68
CA PHE A 26 5.94 -20.77 -11.83
C PHE A 26 6.56 -21.47 -10.62
N ARG A 27 7.75 -21.00 -10.22
CA ARG A 27 8.34 -21.34 -8.94
C ARG A 27 7.99 -20.27 -7.92
N VAL A 28 6.92 -20.48 -7.16
CA VAL A 28 6.41 -19.52 -6.16
C VAL A 28 7.17 -19.66 -4.83
N ALA A 29 7.35 -18.54 -4.11
CA ALA A 29 7.95 -18.53 -2.79
C ALA A 29 7.14 -19.35 -1.79
N THR A 30 7.84 -20.03 -0.88
CA THR A 30 7.24 -20.85 0.19
C THR A 30 6.87 -20.04 1.44
N THR A 31 7.29 -18.78 1.52
CA THR A 31 7.01 -17.86 2.64
C THR A 31 5.52 -17.84 2.99
N THR A 32 5.21 -17.82 4.28
CA THR A 32 3.86 -17.84 4.84
C THR A 32 3.56 -16.54 5.61
N GLY A 33 2.28 -16.17 5.67
CA GLY A 33 1.87 -14.81 6.02
C GLY A 33 0.45 -14.52 5.54
N ASP A 34 -0.09 -13.38 5.93
CA ASP A 34 -1.49 -12.98 5.72
C ASP A 34 -1.66 -11.91 4.62
N GLN A 35 -0.61 -11.61 3.84
CA GLN A 35 -0.65 -10.64 2.73
C GLN A 35 -1.33 -11.21 1.47
N ASN A 36 -1.62 -10.41 0.46
CA ASN A 36 -2.34 -10.91 -0.72
C ASN A 36 -1.52 -11.90 -1.58
N TYR A 37 -0.18 -11.89 -1.48
CA TYR A 37 0.79 -12.70 -2.25
C TYR A 37 0.79 -12.58 -3.77
N ILE A 38 -0.21 -11.93 -4.32
CA ILE A 38 -0.26 -11.54 -5.71
C ILE A 38 -0.83 -10.12 -5.73
N LYS A 39 -0.32 -9.28 -6.62
CA LYS A 39 -0.89 -7.97 -6.95
C LYS A 39 -0.85 -7.81 -8.46
N GLY A 40 -1.66 -6.92 -9.00
CA GLY A 40 -1.63 -6.62 -10.42
C GLY A 40 -2.18 -5.24 -10.70
N ASN A 41 -1.70 -4.66 -11.80
CA ASN A 41 -2.21 -3.43 -12.36
C ASN A 41 -2.90 -3.70 -13.70
N SER A 42 -3.02 -2.69 -14.54
CA SER A 42 -3.71 -2.81 -15.82
C SER A 42 -2.98 -3.67 -16.86
N LYS A 43 -1.65 -3.80 -16.75
CA LYS A 43 -0.78 -4.47 -17.73
C LYS A 43 -0.09 -5.73 -17.20
N TYR A 44 0.23 -5.77 -15.91
CA TYR A 44 1.07 -6.79 -15.29
C TYR A 44 0.45 -7.33 -13.99
N PHE A 45 0.89 -8.52 -13.60
CA PHE A 45 0.72 -9.08 -12.26
C PHE A 45 2.08 -9.51 -11.71
N ALA A 46 2.19 -9.51 -10.39
CA ALA A 46 3.40 -9.87 -9.68
C ALA A 46 3.12 -10.77 -8.48
N PHE A 47 4.06 -11.66 -8.18
CA PHE A 47 4.01 -12.59 -7.04
C PHE A 47 5.43 -12.93 -6.57
N PRO A 48 5.62 -13.32 -5.30
CA PRO A 48 6.94 -13.66 -4.80
C PRO A 48 7.37 -15.01 -5.40
N ALA A 49 8.53 -15.01 -6.05
CA ALA A 49 9.16 -16.17 -6.64
C ALA A 49 10.07 -16.89 -5.63
N GLY A 50 10.30 -18.19 -5.86
CA GLY A 50 11.19 -18.99 -5.04
C GLY A 50 12.65 -18.62 -5.30
N GLY A 51 13.32 -18.10 -4.28
CA GLY A 51 14.74 -17.76 -4.30
C GLY A 51 15.17 -17.10 -2.99
N GLY A 52 16.48 -16.99 -2.77
CA GLY A 52 17.01 -16.25 -1.62
C GLY A 52 16.70 -14.75 -1.74
N GLY A 53 16.35 -14.10 -0.63
CA GLY A 53 16.02 -12.67 -0.61
C GLY A 53 14.62 -12.32 -1.14
N GLY A 54 13.74 -13.32 -1.33
CA GLY A 54 12.36 -13.12 -1.75
C GLY A 54 12.19 -12.39 -3.09
N PRO A 55 12.71 -12.92 -4.20
CA PRO A 55 12.60 -12.27 -5.50
C PRO A 55 11.13 -12.10 -5.92
N ILE A 56 10.80 -11.04 -6.68
CA ILE A 56 9.45 -10.80 -7.19
C ILE A 56 9.43 -11.12 -8.68
N CYS A 57 8.55 -12.03 -9.10
CA CYS A 57 8.28 -12.27 -10.52
C CYS A 57 7.19 -11.31 -10.99
N ILE A 58 7.38 -10.72 -12.17
CA ILE A 58 6.41 -9.85 -12.84
C ILE A 58 6.10 -10.45 -14.20
N GLN A 59 4.82 -10.55 -14.54
CA GLN A 59 4.35 -11.07 -15.81
C GLN A 59 3.25 -10.19 -16.40
N LYS A 60 3.24 -10.04 -17.72
CA LYS A 60 2.20 -9.28 -18.44
C LYS A 60 0.91 -10.10 -18.51
N HIS A 61 -0.25 -9.44 -18.59
CA HIS A 61 -1.57 -10.08 -18.79
C HIS A 61 -1.77 -10.69 -20.18
N HIS A 62 -0.70 -11.16 -20.82
CA HIS A 62 -0.70 -11.69 -22.19
C HIS A 62 0.03 -13.03 -22.24
N ASN A 63 -0.39 -13.89 -23.17
CA ASN A 63 0.15 -15.24 -23.36
C ASN A 63 0.03 -16.14 -22.11
N PRO A 64 -1.19 -16.45 -21.65
CA PRO A 64 -1.40 -17.52 -20.68
C PRO A 64 -0.92 -18.88 -21.24
N GLY A 65 -0.70 -19.82 -20.34
CA GLY A 65 -0.10 -21.12 -20.64
C GLY A 65 1.17 -21.36 -19.81
N ARG A 66 1.97 -22.32 -20.27
CA ARG A 66 3.17 -22.75 -19.54
C ARG A 66 4.32 -21.78 -19.74
N MET A 67 4.77 -21.20 -18.63
CA MET A 67 5.86 -20.24 -18.61
C MET A 67 7.23 -20.91 -18.70
N PRO A 68 8.25 -20.19 -19.21
CA PRO A 68 9.65 -20.63 -19.17
C PRO A 68 10.09 -21.01 -17.75
N SER A 69 11.01 -21.97 -17.65
CA SER A 69 11.54 -22.45 -16.36
C SER A 69 12.35 -21.39 -15.61
N GLN A 70 12.94 -20.44 -16.33
CA GLN A 70 13.68 -19.31 -15.78
C GLN A 70 13.01 -18.04 -16.26
N LEU A 71 12.53 -17.25 -15.30
CA LEU A 71 11.95 -15.93 -15.54
C LEU A 71 12.85 -14.89 -14.85
N PRO A 72 13.06 -13.73 -15.47
CA PRO A 72 13.70 -12.61 -14.80
C PRO A 72 12.83 -12.13 -13.63
N VAL A 73 13.48 -11.63 -12.59
CA VAL A 73 12.84 -11.23 -11.33
C VAL A 73 13.40 -9.91 -10.82
N LEU A 74 12.70 -9.26 -9.90
CA LEU A 74 13.29 -8.22 -9.05
C LEU A 74 13.98 -8.91 -7.88
N ALA A 75 15.28 -8.70 -7.72
CA ALA A 75 16.10 -9.39 -6.71
C ALA A 75 17.17 -8.48 -6.11
N GLY A 76 16.84 -7.72 -5.07
CA GLY A 76 17.84 -6.96 -4.30
C GLY A 76 17.62 -6.93 -2.79
N HIS A 77 16.47 -7.41 -2.31
CA HIS A 77 16.24 -7.61 -0.88
C HIS A 77 17.17 -8.69 -0.31
N LYS A 78 17.57 -8.49 0.94
CA LYS A 78 18.45 -9.43 1.67
C LYS A 78 17.66 -10.41 2.55
N GLY A 79 16.34 -10.28 2.59
CA GLY A 79 15.41 -11.12 3.32
C GLY A 79 14.11 -11.28 2.54
N ASP A 80 13.25 -12.19 2.99
CA ASP A 80 11.99 -12.48 2.30
C ASP A 80 11.13 -11.21 2.13
N VAL A 81 10.67 -10.98 0.90
CA VAL A 81 9.64 -9.98 0.62
C VAL A 81 8.35 -10.37 1.34
N CYS A 82 7.84 -9.44 2.14
CA CYS A 82 6.63 -9.61 2.93
C CYS A 82 5.40 -9.15 2.16
N ASP A 83 5.47 -7.98 1.52
CA ASP A 83 4.39 -7.40 0.72
C ASP A 83 4.93 -6.49 -0.37
N PHE A 84 4.12 -6.20 -1.37
CA PHE A 84 4.45 -5.29 -2.47
C PHE A 84 3.18 -4.69 -3.05
N ASP A 85 3.32 -3.58 -3.77
CA ASP A 85 2.20 -2.90 -4.42
C ASP A 85 2.64 -2.20 -5.70
N PHE A 86 1.80 -2.22 -6.73
CA PHE A 86 2.05 -1.49 -7.97
C PHE A 86 1.72 -0.01 -7.78
N ASN A 87 2.50 0.89 -8.39
CA ASN A 87 2.14 2.30 -8.41
C ASN A 87 0.83 2.46 -9.21
N PRO A 88 -0.23 3.06 -8.63
CA PRO A 88 -1.50 3.23 -9.32
C PRO A 88 -1.43 4.21 -10.51
N PHE A 89 -0.35 4.98 -10.63
CA PHE A 89 -0.12 6.00 -11.66
C PHE A 89 0.96 5.62 -12.68
N ASN A 90 1.71 4.55 -12.44
CA ASN A 90 2.77 4.08 -13.33
C ASN A 90 2.81 2.55 -13.34
N ASP A 91 2.40 1.94 -14.45
CA ASP A 91 2.27 0.48 -14.55
C ASP A 91 3.62 -0.25 -14.44
N GLU A 92 4.74 0.46 -14.65
CA GLU A 92 6.10 -0.08 -14.63
C GLU A 92 6.85 0.19 -13.31
N GLN A 93 6.14 0.63 -12.27
CA GLN A 93 6.68 0.84 -10.92
C GLN A 93 6.02 -0.04 -9.87
N ILE A 94 6.83 -0.55 -8.96
CA ILE A 94 6.40 -1.39 -7.84
C ILE A 94 7.19 -1.03 -6.59
N ILE A 95 6.53 -0.97 -5.45
CA ILE A 95 7.16 -0.85 -4.14
C ILE A 95 7.10 -2.20 -3.43
N SER A 96 8.17 -2.58 -2.72
CA SER A 96 8.23 -3.83 -1.96
C SER A 96 8.75 -3.62 -0.56
N SER A 97 8.23 -4.41 0.38
CA SER A 97 8.61 -4.44 1.78
C SER A 97 9.21 -5.80 2.13
N SER A 98 10.20 -5.83 3.02
CA SER A 98 10.92 -7.07 3.32
C SER A 98 11.21 -7.28 4.80
N ALA A 99 11.52 -8.54 5.12
CA ALA A 99 12.10 -8.96 6.38
C ALA A 99 13.49 -8.35 6.66
N ASP A 100 14.16 -7.78 5.64
CA ASP A 100 15.43 -7.07 5.78
C ASP A 100 15.32 -5.64 6.35
N LEU A 101 14.14 -5.27 6.86
CA LEU A 101 13.81 -3.98 7.48
C LEU A 101 13.62 -2.81 6.49
N THR A 102 13.70 -3.08 5.18
CA THR A 102 13.73 -2.03 4.16
C THR A 102 12.49 -2.07 3.28
N VAL A 103 12.19 -0.91 2.71
CA VAL A 103 11.22 -0.77 1.62
C VAL A 103 12.00 -0.34 0.38
N MET A 104 11.75 -0.99 -0.76
CA MET A 104 12.44 -0.71 -2.02
C MET A 104 11.44 -0.31 -3.09
N LEU A 105 11.74 0.76 -3.83
CA LEU A 105 11.00 1.15 -5.01
C LEU A 105 11.76 0.67 -6.25
N TRP A 106 11.04 0.06 -7.17
CA TRP A 106 11.59 -0.52 -8.40
C TRP A 106 10.94 0.12 -9.61
N GLN A 107 11.76 0.29 -10.64
CA GLN A 107 11.34 0.61 -11.99
C GLN A 107 11.80 -0.53 -12.90
N PHE A 108 10.93 -1.00 -13.77
CA PHE A 108 11.28 -1.96 -14.81
C PHE A 108 10.93 -1.42 -16.20
N PRO A 109 11.51 -1.96 -17.29
CA PRO A 109 11.26 -1.46 -18.63
C PRO A 109 9.84 -1.78 -19.11
N GLU A 110 9.31 -0.95 -20.01
CA GLU A 110 8.05 -1.22 -20.69
C GLU A 110 8.11 -2.57 -21.42
N GLY A 111 7.03 -3.34 -21.33
CA GLY A 111 6.97 -4.71 -21.86
C GLY A 111 7.26 -5.79 -20.82
N GLY A 112 7.75 -5.41 -19.63
CA GLY A 112 8.04 -6.32 -18.53
C GLY A 112 9.53 -6.60 -18.38
N LEU A 113 9.87 -7.51 -17.46
CA LEU A 113 11.25 -7.85 -17.17
C LEU A 113 11.90 -8.63 -18.32
N THR A 114 13.03 -8.14 -18.82
CA THR A 114 13.89 -8.84 -19.78
C THR A 114 15.10 -9.48 -19.10
N GLU A 115 15.56 -8.87 -18.02
CA GLU A 115 16.66 -9.34 -17.17
C GLU A 115 16.31 -9.15 -15.68
N THR A 116 17.05 -9.84 -14.82
CA THR A 116 16.87 -9.72 -13.36
C THR A 116 17.40 -8.37 -12.89
N ILE A 117 16.52 -7.55 -12.32
CA ILE A 117 16.87 -6.24 -11.78
C ILE A 117 17.25 -6.41 -10.31
N THR A 118 18.50 -6.08 -9.96
CA THR A 118 19.00 -6.24 -8.59
C THR A 118 19.14 -4.93 -7.83
N LYS A 119 19.21 -3.81 -8.54
CA LYS A 119 19.34 -2.48 -7.97
C LYS A 119 17.96 -1.80 -7.97
N PRO A 120 17.38 -1.48 -6.81
CA PRO A 120 16.16 -0.69 -6.75
C PRO A 120 16.44 0.77 -7.15
N LEU A 121 15.39 1.48 -7.55
CA LEU A 121 15.43 2.91 -7.83
C LEU A 121 15.67 3.71 -6.54
N LEU A 122 15.01 3.30 -5.46
CA LEU A 122 15.13 3.91 -4.14
C LEU A 122 15.07 2.84 -3.05
N LYS A 123 15.80 3.08 -1.96
CA LYS A 123 15.77 2.24 -0.77
C LYS A 123 15.44 3.12 0.43
N LEU A 124 14.33 2.81 1.08
CA LEU A 124 13.81 3.49 2.26
C LEU A 124 14.21 2.70 3.51
N GLU A 125 14.91 3.37 4.42
CA GLU A 125 15.42 2.80 5.66
C GLU A 125 14.89 3.62 6.84
N GLY A 126 14.47 2.96 7.92
CA GLY A 126 13.94 3.63 9.11
C GLY A 126 13.12 2.73 10.02
N HIS A 127 12.62 1.60 9.52
CA HIS A 127 12.03 0.56 10.34
C HIS A 127 13.09 -0.26 11.07
N HIS A 128 12.72 -0.77 12.26
CA HIS A 128 13.64 -1.49 13.14
C HIS A 128 13.35 -3.00 13.22
N ARG A 129 12.27 -3.45 12.57
CA ARG A 129 11.87 -4.85 12.41
C ARG A 129 11.31 -5.07 11.00
N LYS A 130 10.99 -6.33 10.68
CA LYS A 130 10.46 -6.70 9.36
C LYS A 130 9.29 -5.79 8.97
N VAL A 131 9.34 -5.26 7.76
CA VAL A 131 8.24 -4.46 7.20
C VAL A 131 7.23 -5.43 6.61
N ALA A 132 6.02 -5.45 7.16
CA ALA A 132 5.04 -6.50 6.89
C ALA A 132 4.06 -6.15 5.77
N PHE A 133 3.81 -4.86 5.55
CA PHE A 133 2.86 -4.31 4.57
C PHE A 133 3.41 -3.04 3.95
N VAL A 134 3.05 -2.80 2.69
CA VAL A 134 3.31 -1.54 1.99
C VAL A 134 2.21 -1.27 0.97
N GLU A 135 1.76 -0.02 0.85
CA GLU A 135 0.71 0.39 -0.09
C GLU A 135 0.99 1.81 -0.62
N PHE A 136 0.80 2.02 -1.92
CA PHE A 136 0.85 3.36 -2.49
C PHE A 136 -0.41 4.15 -2.14
N ASN A 137 -0.27 5.47 -2.03
CA ASN A 137 -1.41 6.36 -1.90
C ASN A 137 -2.23 6.35 -3.21
N PRO A 138 -3.57 6.23 -3.14
CA PRO A 138 -4.41 6.13 -4.33
C PRO A 138 -4.64 7.46 -5.05
N VAL A 139 -4.25 8.60 -4.47
CA VAL A 139 -4.52 9.94 -4.99
C VAL A 139 -3.24 10.75 -5.26
N ALA A 140 -2.25 10.66 -4.39
CA ALA A 140 -0.98 11.38 -4.48
C ALA A 140 0.13 10.47 -4.98
N ASN A 141 0.80 10.85 -6.07
CA ASN A 141 1.87 10.04 -6.63
C ASN A 141 3.13 10.03 -5.73
N LEU A 142 3.84 8.90 -5.72
CA LEU A 142 5.06 8.66 -4.92
C LEU A 142 4.90 8.84 -3.40
N ILE A 143 3.68 8.93 -2.89
CA ILE A 143 3.42 8.77 -1.45
C ILE A 143 3.10 7.30 -1.20
N ALA A 144 3.75 6.70 -0.21
CA ALA A 144 3.49 5.32 0.21
C ALA A 144 3.42 5.21 1.73
N VAL A 145 2.71 4.19 2.22
CA VAL A 145 2.69 3.84 3.64
C VAL A 145 3.23 2.43 3.82
N SER A 146 4.01 2.22 4.86
CA SER A 146 4.46 0.89 5.28
C SER A 146 4.13 0.64 6.74
N ALA A 147 3.86 -0.61 7.09
CA ALA A 147 3.63 -1.04 8.48
C ALA A 147 4.59 -2.16 8.86
N SER A 148 5.22 -2.03 10.03
CA SER A 148 6.32 -2.89 10.46
C SER A 148 6.02 -3.62 11.75
N ALA A 149 6.72 -4.74 11.94
CA ALA A 149 6.68 -5.51 13.17
C ALA A 149 7.31 -4.83 14.39
N ASP A 150 7.87 -3.63 14.22
CA ASP A 150 8.30 -2.74 15.30
C ASP A 150 7.11 -2.03 15.97
N GLY A 151 5.89 -2.21 15.46
CA GLY A 151 4.69 -1.58 15.99
C GLY A 151 4.43 -0.19 15.41
N THR A 152 5.18 0.23 14.40
CA THR A 152 4.99 1.53 13.74
C THR A 152 4.48 1.39 12.31
N ALA A 153 3.74 2.39 11.85
CA ALA A 153 3.50 2.63 10.43
C ALA A 153 4.18 3.94 10.03
N LYS A 154 4.84 3.95 8.87
CA LYS A 154 5.56 5.12 8.35
C LYS A 154 5.00 5.52 7.00
N VAL A 155 4.86 6.83 6.79
CA VAL A 155 4.52 7.41 5.48
C VAL A 155 5.79 7.95 4.85
N TRP A 156 5.99 7.60 3.59
CA TRP A 156 7.20 7.89 2.83
C TRP A 156 6.90 8.79 1.65
N ASP A 157 7.78 9.76 1.45
CA ASP A 157 7.90 10.49 0.21
C ASP A 157 8.94 9.79 -0.66
N CYS A 158 8.46 9.01 -1.64
CA CYS A 158 9.30 8.20 -2.51
C CYS A 158 10.02 9.03 -3.59
N LYS A 159 9.77 10.34 -3.69
CA LYS A 159 10.51 11.24 -4.59
C LYS A 159 11.89 11.57 -4.03
N TYR A 160 11.95 11.82 -2.72
CA TYR A 160 13.18 12.20 -2.02
C TYR A 160 13.75 11.07 -1.13
N GLY A 161 12.93 10.07 -0.81
CA GLY A 161 13.28 8.99 0.12
C GLY A 161 13.16 9.38 1.59
N ASP A 162 12.36 10.41 1.87
CA ASP A 162 12.18 10.93 3.22
C ASP A 162 11.03 10.23 3.93
N GLU A 163 11.21 10.00 5.23
CA GLU A 163 10.13 9.66 6.14
C GLU A 163 9.33 10.93 6.44
N VAL A 164 8.06 10.96 6.06
CA VAL A 164 7.17 12.10 6.28
C VAL A 164 6.61 12.07 7.70
N VAL A 165 6.07 10.92 8.12
CA VAL A 165 5.43 10.71 9.43
C VAL A 165 5.60 9.28 9.90
N SER A 166 5.68 9.11 11.23
CA SER A 166 5.69 7.81 11.92
C SER A 166 4.56 7.73 12.94
N CYS A 167 3.65 6.80 12.74
CA CYS A 167 2.49 6.53 13.59
C CYS A 167 2.75 5.29 14.48
N ASP A 168 2.39 5.38 15.76
CA ASP A 168 2.43 4.22 16.67
C ASP A 168 1.17 3.37 16.54
N CYS A 169 1.33 2.15 16.03
CA CYS A 169 0.28 1.15 15.88
C CYS A 169 0.10 0.28 17.14
N LYS A 170 0.95 0.44 18.17
CA LYS A 170 0.95 -0.27 19.47
C LYS A 170 1.22 -1.77 19.41
N ALA A 171 1.00 -2.43 18.28
CA ALA A 171 1.13 -3.88 18.12
C ALA A 171 1.49 -4.29 16.68
N LEU A 172 1.74 -5.58 16.47
CA LEU A 172 2.09 -6.15 15.17
C LEU A 172 0.97 -5.88 14.14
N PRO A 173 1.25 -5.23 13.00
CA PRO A 173 0.27 -5.04 11.94
C PRO A 173 -0.11 -6.37 11.28
N GLN A 174 -1.36 -6.44 10.85
CA GLN A 174 -1.98 -7.58 10.18
C GLN A 174 -2.68 -7.19 8.87
N ASP A 175 -2.98 -5.90 8.69
CA ASP A 175 -3.51 -5.33 7.46
C ASP A 175 -3.24 -3.82 7.41
N LEU A 176 -3.19 -3.26 6.20
CA LEU A 176 -2.90 -1.85 5.93
C LEU A 176 -3.65 -1.42 4.67
N HIS A 177 -4.46 -0.36 4.75
CA HIS A 177 -5.20 0.16 3.58
C HIS A 177 -5.44 1.67 3.66
N TRP A 178 -5.17 2.37 2.56
CA TRP A 178 -5.61 3.76 2.36
C TRP A 178 -7.11 3.84 2.12
N ASN A 179 -7.72 4.93 2.56
CA ASN A 179 -9.06 5.29 2.11
C ASN A 179 -9.03 5.78 0.66
N CYS A 180 -10.20 5.85 0.02
CA CYS A 180 -10.33 6.22 -1.39
C CYS A 180 -9.69 7.59 -1.73
N SER A 181 -9.75 8.58 -0.84
CA SER A 181 -9.18 9.92 -1.04
C SER A 181 -7.69 10.01 -0.70
N GLY A 182 -7.07 8.92 -0.22
CA GLY A 182 -5.67 8.93 0.21
C GLY A 182 -5.38 9.86 1.39
N SER A 183 -6.41 10.29 2.13
CA SER A 183 -6.27 11.21 3.27
C SER A 183 -6.06 10.47 4.59
N LEU A 184 -6.58 9.26 4.71
CA LEU A 184 -6.53 8.44 5.92
C LEU A 184 -6.04 7.04 5.55
N PHE A 185 -5.33 6.38 6.46
CA PHE A 185 -5.04 4.97 6.33
C PHE A 185 -5.44 4.23 7.61
N CYS A 186 -5.82 2.97 7.45
CA CYS A 186 -6.13 2.09 8.57
C CYS A 186 -5.06 1.01 8.71
N VAL A 187 -4.70 0.71 9.95
CA VAL A 187 -3.89 -0.44 10.32
C VAL A 187 -4.71 -1.36 11.21
N SER A 188 -4.81 -2.63 10.83
CA SER A 188 -5.37 -3.68 11.70
C SER A 188 -4.21 -4.34 12.42
N THR A 189 -4.30 -4.53 13.74
CA THR A 189 -3.19 -5.02 14.57
C THR A 189 -3.54 -6.25 15.41
N LYS A 190 -2.51 -6.99 15.81
CA LYS A 190 -2.63 -8.27 16.54
C LYS A 190 -3.25 -8.15 17.94
N ASP A 191 -3.31 -6.95 18.51
CA ASP A 191 -4.05 -6.63 19.73
C ASP A 191 -5.58 -6.57 19.51
N LYS A 192 -6.05 -6.98 18.32
CA LYS A 192 -7.46 -7.00 17.87
C LYS A 192 -8.05 -5.62 17.57
N MET A 193 -7.22 -4.59 17.49
CA MET A 193 -7.68 -3.23 17.23
C MET A 193 -7.48 -2.87 15.76
N ASN A 194 -8.41 -2.10 15.23
CA ASN A 194 -8.22 -1.32 14.02
C ASN A 194 -7.99 0.14 14.41
N ARG A 195 -7.02 0.78 13.76
CA ARG A 195 -6.61 2.16 14.02
C ARG A 195 -6.59 2.93 12.72
N ILE A 196 -7.31 4.03 12.66
CA ILE A 196 -7.32 4.95 11.52
C ILE A 196 -6.52 6.18 11.89
N PHE A 197 -5.56 6.52 11.04
CA PHE A 197 -4.66 7.66 11.22
C PHE A 197 -4.90 8.69 10.12
N ASP A 198 -4.82 9.97 10.49
CA ASP A 198 -4.51 11.04 9.55
C ASP A 198 -3.00 11.27 9.59
N PRO A 199 -2.25 10.91 8.54
CA PRO A 199 -0.82 11.09 8.50
C PRO A 199 -0.39 12.55 8.46
N ARG A 200 -1.19 13.46 7.91
CA ARG A 200 -0.77 14.87 7.73
C ARG A 200 -0.95 15.66 9.02
N GLU A 201 -1.98 15.32 9.80
CA GLU A 201 -2.15 15.84 11.15
C GLU A 201 -1.33 15.05 12.20
N ASN A 202 -0.65 13.97 11.80
CA ASN A 202 0.01 13.02 12.69
C ASN A 202 -0.87 12.59 13.87
N ARG A 203 -2.12 12.22 13.56
CA ARG A 203 -3.17 12.01 14.56
C ARG A 203 -3.85 10.65 14.39
N LEU A 204 -4.04 9.95 15.50
CA LEU A 204 -4.96 8.81 15.57
C LEU A 204 -6.40 9.34 15.59
N MET A 205 -7.15 9.09 14.51
CA MET A 205 -8.53 9.55 14.33
C MET A 205 -9.50 8.71 15.16
N CYS A 206 -9.38 7.39 15.08
CA CYS A 206 -10.18 6.48 15.87
C CYS A 206 -9.51 5.12 16.00
N GLU A 207 -9.78 4.43 17.11
CA GLU A 207 -9.46 3.02 17.29
C GLU A 207 -10.67 2.27 17.83
N TRP A 208 -10.88 1.04 17.35
CA TRP A 208 -11.96 0.17 17.83
C TRP A 208 -11.60 -1.30 17.65
N GLN A 209 -12.31 -2.17 18.35
CA GLN A 209 -12.15 -3.62 18.23
C GLN A 209 -13.22 -4.16 17.27
N PRO A 210 -12.90 -4.50 16.01
CA PRO A 210 -13.90 -5.03 15.08
C PRO A 210 -14.33 -6.47 15.42
N HIS A 211 -13.40 -7.33 15.82
CA HIS A 211 -13.66 -8.75 16.03
C HIS A 211 -13.19 -9.23 17.39
N ASP A 212 -13.90 -10.22 17.95
CA ASP A 212 -13.56 -10.79 19.25
C ASP A 212 -12.50 -11.90 19.17
N GLY A 213 -12.34 -12.51 18.00
CA GLY A 213 -11.37 -13.56 17.73
C GLY A 213 -9.92 -13.09 17.83
N THR A 214 -9.00 -14.03 17.96
CA THR A 214 -7.55 -13.78 18.09
C THR A 214 -6.79 -13.90 16.77
N LYS A 215 -7.47 -14.34 15.71
CA LYS A 215 -6.91 -14.51 14.37
C LYS A 215 -6.92 -13.17 13.61
N CYS A 216 -6.22 -13.19 12.48
CA CYS A 216 -6.06 -12.04 11.60
C CYS A 216 -7.40 -11.37 11.23
N THR A 217 -7.42 -10.05 11.36
CA THR A 217 -8.51 -9.19 10.89
C THR A 217 -8.05 -8.47 9.63
N LYS A 218 -8.94 -8.40 8.64
CA LYS A 218 -8.76 -7.67 7.39
C LYS A 218 -9.83 -6.60 7.26
N MET A 219 -9.57 -5.56 6.49
CA MET A 219 -10.50 -4.45 6.30
C MET A 219 -10.50 -3.98 4.85
N THR A 220 -11.62 -3.46 4.37
CA THR A 220 -11.68 -2.67 3.14
C THR A 220 -12.61 -1.47 3.32
N TRP A 221 -12.28 -0.36 2.65
CA TRP A 221 -13.10 0.84 2.61
C TRP A 221 -14.22 0.68 1.60
N LEU A 222 -15.44 1.13 1.93
CA LEU A 222 -16.60 1.04 1.05
C LEU A 222 -16.73 2.32 0.19
N GLY A 223 -15.74 2.52 -0.68
CA GLY A 223 -15.68 3.64 -1.63
C GLY A 223 -15.50 4.98 -0.93
N GLU A 224 -16.22 6.00 -1.38
CA GLU A 224 -16.24 7.35 -0.78
C GLU A 224 -17.10 7.45 0.50
N THR A 225 -17.79 6.37 0.87
CA THR A 225 -18.68 6.39 2.03
C THR A 225 -17.87 6.31 3.33
N PRO A 226 -18.38 6.83 4.46
CA PRO A 226 -17.72 6.69 5.77
C PRO A 226 -17.89 5.27 6.34
N ARG A 227 -18.08 4.27 5.49
CA ARG A 227 -18.35 2.90 5.88
C ARG A 227 -17.16 2.02 5.54
N ILE A 228 -16.96 1.03 6.39
CA ILE A 228 -15.87 0.08 6.27
C ILE A 228 -16.41 -1.32 6.47
N LEU A 229 -15.82 -2.29 5.77
CA LEU A 229 -16.11 -3.69 5.96
C LEU A 229 -14.89 -4.36 6.58
N THR A 230 -15.09 -5.10 7.66
CA THR A 230 -14.06 -5.91 8.28
C THR A 230 -14.39 -7.39 8.13
N THR A 231 -13.38 -8.21 7.92
CA THR A 231 -13.47 -9.67 7.95
C THR A 231 -12.53 -10.20 9.01
N GLY A 232 -13.00 -11.17 9.78
CA GLY A 232 -12.25 -11.68 10.92
C GLY A 232 -12.91 -12.91 11.50
N PHE A 233 -12.70 -13.13 12.79
CA PHE A 233 -13.19 -14.31 13.49
C PHE A 233 -13.94 -13.92 14.75
N ASN A 234 -15.00 -14.66 15.07
CA ASN A 234 -15.70 -14.51 16.35
C ASN A 234 -15.01 -15.30 17.48
N ARG A 235 -15.56 -15.25 18.70
CA ARG A 235 -15.02 -16.01 19.86
C ARG A 235 -15.03 -17.52 19.64
N ALA A 236 -15.99 -18.03 18.87
CA ALA A 236 -16.10 -19.44 18.50
C ALA A 236 -15.18 -19.82 17.31
N SER A 237 -14.27 -18.92 16.89
CA SER A 237 -13.38 -19.12 15.73
C SER A 237 -14.09 -19.36 14.40
N GLN A 238 -15.35 -18.93 14.27
CA GLN A 238 -16.04 -18.85 12.98
C GLN A 238 -15.62 -17.58 12.25
N ARG A 239 -15.49 -17.67 10.94
CA ARG A 239 -15.24 -16.51 10.08
C ARG A 239 -16.50 -15.67 10.02
N GLU A 240 -16.35 -14.36 10.15
CA GLU A 240 -17.46 -13.42 10.10
C GLU A 240 -17.03 -12.16 9.35
N TRP A 241 -18.01 -11.46 8.79
CA TRP A 241 -17.84 -10.10 8.31
C TRP A 241 -18.69 -9.16 9.14
N LYS A 242 -18.22 -7.92 9.28
CA LYS A 242 -18.93 -6.84 9.98
C LYS A 242 -18.80 -5.55 9.18
N MET A 243 -19.91 -4.85 9.02
CA MET A 243 -19.96 -3.54 8.37
C MET A 243 -20.09 -2.46 9.43
N TRP A 244 -19.33 -1.39 9.33
CA TRP A 244 -19.25 -0.32 10.34
C TRP A 244 -19.43 1.05 9.70
N ASP A 245 -19.91 2.00 10.50
CA ASP A 245 -19.90 3.43 10.20
C ASP A 245 -18.80 4.10 11.05
N LEU A 246 -17.91 4.87 10.43
CA LEU A 246 -16.87 5.63 11.13
C LEU A 246 -17.46 6.65 12.12
N ARG A 247 -18.68 7.10 11.88
CA ARG A 247 -19.41 8.00 12.80
C ARG A 247 -19.83 7.31 14.08
N ASN A 248 -19.97 5.97 14.07
CA ASN A 248 -20.35 5.18 15.24
C ASN A 248 -19.72 3.77 15.21
N LEU A 249 -18.51 3.67 15.78
CA LEU A 249 -17.75 2.41 15.86
C LEU A 249 -18.11 1.54 17.08
N ARG A 250 -19.11 1.93 17.87
CA ARG A 250 -19.52 1.14 19.06
C ARG A 250 -20.32 -0.10 18.69
N LYS A 251 -21.02 -0.08 17.56
CA LYS A 251 -21.88 -1.17 17.09
C LYS A 251 -21.77 -1.31 15.57
N PRO A 252 -21.61 -2.52 15.03
CA PRO A 252 -21.67 -2.71 13.58
C PRO A 252 -23.07 -2.42 13.04
N ILE A 253 -23.14 -1.91 11.81
CA ILE A 253 -24.39 -1.72 11.05
C ILE A 253 -25.03 -3.09 10.81
N ALA A 254 -24.24 -4.03 10.30
CA ALA A 254 -24.63 -5.41 10.04
C ALA A 254 -23.44 -6.34 10.20
N PHE A 255 -23.73 -7.61 10.44
CA PHE A 255 -22.74 -8.66 10.54
C PHE A 255 -23.38 -10.01 10.24
N ASP A 256 -22.57 -10.95 9.76
CA ASP A 256 -23.00 -12.33 9.58
C ASP A 256 -21.82 -13.30 9.71
N SER A 257 -22.11 -14.53 10.11
CA SER A 257 -21.14 -15.62 10.16
C SER A 257 -21.06 -16.32 8.80
N LEU A 258 -19.86 -16.65 8.36
CA LEU A 258 -19.60 -17.30 7.08
C LEU A 258 -19.51 -18.82 7.22
N ASP A 259 -18.50 -19.31 7.94
CA ASP A 259 -18.24 -20.75 8.16
C ASP A 259 -17.17 -20.95 9.27
N GLN A 260 -16.75 -22.21 9.47
CA GLN A 260 -15.75 -22.60 10.49
C GLN A 260 -14.34 -22.82 9.92
N ALA A 261 -14.05 -22.43 8.67
CA ALA A 261 -12.72 -22.61 8.12
C ALA A 261 -11.69 -21.70 8.79
N SER A 262 -10.41 -22.08 8.73
CA SER A 262 -9.33 -21.40 9.45
C SER A 262 -8.66 -20.28 8.66
N GLY A 263 -8.82 -20.27 7.33
CA GLY A 263 -8.18 -19.33 6.41
C GLY A 263 -8.72 -17.90 6.53
N VAL A 264 -7.82 -16.92 6.48
CA VAL A 264 -8.17 -15.49 6.52
C VAL A 264 -8.94 -15.11 5.26
N ILE A 265 -10.05 -14.40 5.41
CA ILE A 265 -10.84 -13.86 4.29
C ILE A 265 -10.26 -12.51 3.88
N LEU A 266 -9.88 -12.39 2.61
CA LEU A 266 -9.47 -11.16 1.96
C LEU A 266 -10.70 -10.49 1.31
N PRO A 267 -11.11 -9.30 1.77
CA PRO A 267 -12.20 -8.55 1.17
C PRO A 267 -11.69 -7.66 0.02
N PHE A 268 -12.30 -7.79 -1.16
CA PHE A 268 -12.04 -6.93 -2.32
C PHE A 268 -13.33 -6.18 -2.68
N PHE A 269 -13.38 -4.87 -2.44
CA PHE A 269 -14.53 -4.05 -2.74
C PHE A 269 -14.37 -3.34 -4.08
N ASP A 270 -15.38 -3.45 -4.93
CA ASP A 270 -15.51 -2.74 -6.19
C ASP A 270 -16.45 -1.53 -6.03
N PRO A 271 -15.94 -0.29 -6.05
CA PRO A 271 -16.75 0.91 -5.86
C PRO A 271 -17.71 1.19 -7.01
N ASP A 272 -17.42 0.70 -8.23
CA ASP A 272 -18.25 0.99 -9.41
C ASP A 272 -19.54 0.19 -9.38
N THR A 273 -19.48 -1.06 -8.89
CA THR A 273 -20.63 -1.97 -8.84
C THR A 273 -21.21 -2.13 -7.45
N ASN A 274 -20.53 -1.60 -6.42
CA ASN A 274 -20.82 -1.86 -5.01
C ASN A 274 -20.81 -3.37 -4.67
N ILE A 275 -20.01 -4.17 -5.36
CA ILE A 275 -19.85 -5.60 -5.05
C ILE A 275 -18.61 -5.78 -4.18
N VAL A 276 -18.72 -6.61 -3.15
CA VAL A 276 -17.57 -7.10 -2.39
C VAL A 276 -17.35 -8.58 -2.63
N TYR A 277 -16.11 -8.94 -2.95
CA TYR A 277 -15.65 -10.31 -3.14
C TYR A 277 -14.86 -10.74 -1.90
N LEU A 278 -15.29 -11.85 -1.28
CA LEU A 278 -14.69 -12.45 -0.09
C LEU A 278 -14.01 -13.75 -0.51
N GLY A 279 -12.69 -13.72 -0.62
CA GLY A 279 -11.87 -14.89 -0.95
C GLY A 279 -10.95 -15.29 0.19
N GLY A 280 -10.98 -16.55 0.58
CA GLY A 280 -10.16 -17.06 1.68
C GLY A 280 -8.82 -17.62 1.23
N LYS A 281 -7.75 -17.35 1.97
CA LYS A 281 -6.51 -18.12 1.83
C LYS A 281 -6.76 -19.57 2.24
N GLY A 282 -6.35 -20.51 1.40
CA GLY A 282 -6.63 -21.94 1.57
C GLY A 282 -8.00 -22.37 1.03
N ASP A 283 -8.86 -21.45 0.66
CA ASP A 283 -10.17 -21.76 0.07
C ASP A 283 -10.07 -21.81 -1.45
N GLY A 284 -10.86 -22.68 -2.08
CA GLY A 284 -11.07 -22.61 -3.53
C GLY A 284 -12.22 -21.69 -3.93
N ASN A 285 -13.03 -21.26 -2.96
CA ASN A 285 -14.28 -20.54 -3.19
C ASN A 285 -14.10 -19.04 -2.98
N ILE A 286 -14.82 -18.25 -3.77
CA ILE A 286 -14.91 -16.79 -3.62
C ILE A 286 -16.40 -16.46 -3.55
N ARG A 287 -16.85 -15.94 -2.40
CA ARG A 287 -18.24 -15.49 -2.22
C ARG A 287 -18.32 -14.01 -2.58
N TYR A 288 -19.44 -13.57 -3.13
CA TYR A 288 -19.60 -12.15 -3.44
C TYR A 288 -21.00 -11.65 -3.08
N TYR A 289 -21.02 -10.41 -2.63
CA TYR A 289 -22.18 -9.75 -2.05
C TYR A 289 -22.30 -8.35 -2.63
N GLU A 290 -23.51 -7.86 -2.78
CA GLU A 290 -23.75 -6.45 -3.08
C GLU A 290 -23.86 -5.68 -1.76
N VAL A 291 -23.17 -4.57 -1.66
CA VAL A 291 -23.12 -3.72 -0.47
C VAL A 291 -24.32 -2.79 -0.47
N MET A 292 -25.31 -3.07 0.39
CA MET A 292 -26.48 -2.21 0.59
C MET A 292 -26.23 -1.20 1.71
N GLU A 293 -27.19 -0.31 1.97
CA GLU A 293 -27.14 0.62 3.10
C GLU A 293 -27.15 -0.11 4.44
N SER A 294 -28.03 -1.10 4.59
CA SER A 294 -28.28 -1.79 5.85
C SER A 294 -27.51 -3.08 6.06
N SER A 295 -27.02 -3.74 5.00
CA SER A 295 -26.38 -5.06 5.07
C SER A 295 -25.66 -5.44 3.78
N LEU A 296 -25.02 -6.62 3.78
CA LEU A 296 -24.54 -7.25 2.54
C LEU A 296 -25.62 -8.17 1.97
N TYR A 297 -25.99 -7.96 0.71
CA TYR A 297 -26.94 -8.82 0.00
C TYR A 297 -26.19 -9.94 -0.74
N PRO A 298 -26.42 -11.22 -0.42
CA PRO A 298 -25.69 -12.32 -1.05
C PRO A 298 -26.06 -12.48 -2.52
N LEU A 299 -25.06 -12.47 -3.41
CA LEU A 299 -25.26 -12.68 -4.84
C LEU A 299 -25.07 -14.15 -5.20
N SER A 300 -23.83 -14.62 -5.21
CA SER A 300 -23.47 -16.00 -5.55
C SER A 300 -22.03 -16.30 -5.08
N GLN A 301 -21.50 -17.47 -5.44
CA GLN A 301 -20.13 -17.88 -5.16
C GLN A 301 -19.49 -18.53 -6.37
N TYR A 302 -18.21 -18.27 -6.57
CA TYR A 302 -17.32 -19.08 -7.41
C TYR A 302 -16.81 -20.24 -6.56
N SER A 303 -16.76 -21.44 -7.13
CA SER A 303 -16.32 -22.65 -6.44
C SER A 303 -15.26 -23.37 -7.26
N SER A 304 -14.17 -23.76 -6.61
CA SER A 304 -13.08 -24.53 -7.21
C SER A 304 -12.54 -25.52 -6.19
N THR A 305 -12.01 -26.65 -6.66
CA THR A 305 -11.34 -27.64 -5.80
C THR A 305 -9.90 -27.25 -5.49
N VAL A 306 -9.34 -26.28 -6.22
CA VAL A 306 -7.97 -25.81 -6.04
C VAL A 306 -7.96 -24.63 -5.08
N SER A 307 -7.23 -24.74 -3.97
CA SER A 307 -7.14 -23.68 -2.96
C SER A 307 -6.31 -22.49 -3.43
N ALA A 308 -6.71 -21.30 -2.99
CA ALA A 308 -5.98 -20.05 -3.22
C ALA A 308 -4.84 -19.90 -2.19
N ARG A 309 -3.63 -19.65 -2.68
CA ARG A 309 -2.49 -19.18 -1.89
C ARG A 309 -2.52 -17.66 -1.73
N GLY A 310 -2.91 -16.97 -2.79
CA GLY A 310 -3.03 -15.51 -2.85
C GLY A 310 -4.13 -15.07 -3.81
N LEU A 311 -4.65 -13.87 -3.60
CA LEU A 311 -5.72 -13.28 -4.42
C LEU A 311 -5.45 -11.79 -4.60
N CYS A 312 -5.71 -11.27 -5.81
CA CYS A 312 -5.83 -9.84 -6.01
C CYS A 312 -6.94 -9.52 -7.01
N MET A 313 -7.65 -8.43 -6.78
CA MET A 313 -8.54 -7.85 -7.77
C MET A 313 -7.75 -6.87 -8.62
N LEU A 314 -7.89 -6.98 -9.94
CA LEU A 314 -7.24 -6.05 -10.87
C LEU A 314 -8.03 -4.73 -10.97
N PRO A 315 -7.37 -3.62 -11.32
CA PRO A 315 -8.05 -2.38 -11.67
C PRO A 315 -9.04 -2.58 -12.82
N LYS A 316 -10.07 -1.75 -12.85
CA LYS A 316 -11.13 -1.78 -13.87
C LYS A 316 -10.63 -1.67 -15.31
N LYS A 317 -9.53 -0.94 -15.51
CA LYS A 317 -8.81 -0.85 -16.79
C LYS A 317 -8.35 -2.21 -17.35
N ALA A 318 -8.15 -3.21 -16.50
CA ALA A 318 -7.75 -4.56 -16.93
C ALA A 318 -8.94 -5.43 -17.37
N CYS A 319 -10.18 -5.01 -17.10
CA CYS A 319 -11.39 -5.78 -17.40
C CYS A 319 -11.76 -5.65 -18.89
N ASP A 320 -12.26 -6.73 -19.47
CA ASP A 320 -12.76 -6.77 -20.84
C ASP A 320 -14.21 -6.25 -20.89
N VAL A 321 -14.34 -4.95 -21.18
CA VAL A 321 -15.63 -4.25 -21.22
C VAL A 321 -16.58 -4.79 -22.28
N ASN A 322 -16.06 -5.38 -23.36
CA ASN A 322 -16.88 -5.94 -24.44
C ASN A 322 -17.59 -7.22 -24.01
N LYS A 323 -17.00 -7.96 -23.06
CA LYS A 323 -17.58 -9.19 -22.49
C LYS A 323 -18.44 -8.93 -21.26
N CYS A 324 -18.72 -7.68 -20.91
CA CYS A 324 -19.41 -7.34 -19.66
C CYS A 324 -18.68 -7.88 -18.41
N GLU A 325 -17.35 -7.95 -18.46
CA GLU A 325 -16.52 -8.29 -17.30
C GLU A 325 -16.48 -7.08 -16.35
N VAL A 326 -16.94 -7.29 -15.11
CA VAL A 326 -16.98 -6.23 -14.09
C VAL A 326 -15.83 -6.30 -13.12
N ALA A 327 -15.25 -7.47 -12.89
CA ALA A 327 -14.07 -7.62 -12.05
C ALA A 327 -13.23 -8.79 -12.56
N ARG A 328 -11.92 -8.67 -12.43
CA ARG A 328 -10.99 -9.79 -12.64
C ARG A 328 -10.23 -10.05 -11.35
N ILE A 329 -10.33 -11.26 -10.81
CA ILE A 329 -9.54 -11.68 -9.65
C ILE A 329 -8.45 -12.64 -10.10
N MET A 330 -7.19 -12.28 -9.89
CA MET A 330 -6.07 -13.19 -10.11
C MET A 330 -5.91 -14.08 -8.88
N LYS A 331 -6.10 -15.38 -9.08
CA LYS A 331 -5.95 -16.38 -8.03
C LYS A 331 -4.63 -17.12 -8.20
N LEU A 332 -3.68 -16.82 -7.32
CA LEU A 332 -2.48 -17.62 -7.16
C LEU A 332 -2.85 -18.90 -6.42
N THR A 333 -2.77 -20.04 -7.08
CA THR A 333 -3.17 -21.33 -6.54
C THR A 333 -2.09 -21.91 -5.62
N SER A 334 -2.48 -22.87 -4.77
CA SER A 334 -1.53 -23.65 -3.95
C SER A 334 -0.55 -24.50 -4.77
N LYS A 335 -0.87 -24.77 -6.05
CA LYS A 335 0.02 -25.47 -6.99
C LYS A 335 1.10 -24.56 -7.59
N GLY A 336 0.95 -23.25 -7.47
CA GLY A 336 1.85 -22.26 -8.04
C GLY A 336 1.40 -21.70 -9.39
N ASP A 337 0.24 -22.11 -9.90
CA ASP A 337 -0.36 -21.54 -11.11
C ASP A 337 -1.17 -20.27 -10.78
N VAL A 338 -1.32 -19.36 -11.75
CA VAL A 338 -2.18 -18.18 -11.62
C VAL A 338 -3.39 -18.31 -12.54
N GLU A 339 -4.57 -18.36 -11.91
CA GLU A 339 -5.89 -18.42 -12.56
C GLU A 339 -6.48 -17.00 -12.67
N PRO A 340 -6.58 -16.38 -13.87
CA PRO A 340 -7.28 -15.11 -14.05
C PRO A 340 -8.80 -15.33 -14.08
N LEU A 341 -9.52 -15.01 -13.00
CA LEU A 341 -10.96 -15.29 -12.86
C LEU A 341 -11.81 -14.07 -13.28
N PRO A 342 -12.46 -14.07 -14.46
CA PRO A 342 -13.32 -12.98 -14.88
C PRO A 342 -14.73 -13.12 -14.27
N PHE A 343 -15.24 -12.07 -13.62
CA PHE A 343 -16.61 -11.99 -13.16
C PHE A 343 -17.44 -11.20 -14.17
N ILE A 344 -18.44 -11.85 -14.75
CA ILE A 344 -19.19 -11.36 -15.90
C ILE A 344 -20.66 -11.18 -15.55
N ILE A 345 -21.25 -10.08 -16.00
CA ILE A 345 -22.71 -9.91 -16.00
C ILE A 345 -23.26 -10.49 -17.31
N PRO A 346 -24.14 -11.51 -17.26
CA PRO A 346 -24.72 -12.07 -18.47
C PRO A 346 -25.63 -11.05 -19.16
N ARG A 347 -25.25 -10.62 -20.36
CA ARG A 347 -26.04 -9.75 -21.24
C ARG A 347 -26.24 -10.42 -22.58
N LYS A 348 -27.37 -10.11 -23.25
CA LYS A 348 -27.68 -10.64 -24.59
C LYS A 348 -26.82 -10.02 -25.69
N PHE A 349 -26.32 -8.80 -25.46
CA PHE A 349 -25.51 -8.05 -26.41
C PHE A 349 -24.06 -8.05 -25.93
N GLU A 350 -23.15 -8.47 -26.80
CA GLU A 350 -21.70 -8.34 -26.63
C GLU A 350 -21.27 -6.94 -27.08
N GLY A 351 -20.60 -6.20 -26.20
CA GLY A 351 -20.20 -4.82 -26.41
C GLY A 351 -20.30 -3.98 -25.14
N TYR A 352 -19.83 -2.73 -25.22
CA TYR A 352 -19.84 -1.79 -24.10
C TYR A 352 -21.27 -1.49 -23.61
N GLN A 353 -21.46 -1.56 -22.29
CA GLN A 353 -22.73 -1.33 -21.62
C GLN A 353 -22.62 -0.15 -20.63
N PRO A 354 -23.13 1.04 -20.97
CA PRO A 354 -22.94 2.23 -20.13
C PRO A 354 -23.66 2.15 -18.77
N ASP A 355 -24.67 1.28 -18.61
CA ASP A 355 -25.37 1.08 -17.33
C ASP A 355 -24.59 0.23 -16.32
N VAL A 356 -23.59 -0.52 -16.80
CA VAL A 356 -22.71 -1.39 -16.00
C VAL A 356 -21.44 -0.67 -15.60
N TYR A 357 -20.92 0.21 -16.47
CA TYR A 357 -19.63 0.87 -16.31
C TYR A 357 -19.80 2.37 -16.02
N PRO A 358 -20.03 2.76 -14.75
CA PRO A 358 -19.91 4.15 -14.36
C PRO A 358 -18.45 4.63 -14.52
N PRO A 359 -18.20 5.95 -14.43
CA PRO A 359 -16.84 6.47 -14.41
C PRO A 359 -16.00 5.82 -13.30
N THR A 360 -14.86 5.24 -13.66
CA THR A 360 -13.94 4.51 -12.77
C THR A 360 -12.65 5.30 -12.55
N TYR A 361 -11.86 4.89 -11.58
CA TYR A 361 -10.50 5.40 -11.39
C TYR A 361 -9.65 5.42 -12.67
N ALA A 362 -9.07 6.59 -12.96
CA ALA A 362 -8.31 6.85 -14.18
C ALA A 362 -6.84 6.43 -14.13
N GLY A 363 -6.28 6.11 -12.95
CA GLY A 363 -4.83 5.86 -12.82
C GLY A 363 -3.99 7.10 -13.10
N ILE A 364 -4.54 8.28 -12.79
CA ILE A 364 -3.87 9.58 -12.89
C ILE A 364 -3.92 10.20 -11.49
N PRO A 365 -2.82 10.78 -10.98
CA PRO A 365 -2.81 11.41 -9.67
C PRO A 365 -3.75 12.61 -9.68
N ALA A 366 -4.54 12.74 -8.61
CA ALA A 366 -5.39 13.93 -8.44
C ALA A 366 -4.63 15.05 -7.73
N LEU A 367 -3.59 14.70 -6.97
CA LEU A 367 -2.74 15.63 -6.23
C LEU A 367 -1.28 15.31 -6.47
N ASP A 368 -0.45 16.35 -6.49
CA ASP A 368 0.99 16.22 -6.39
C ASP A 368 1.43 15.90 -4.95
N ASP A 369 2.68 15.46 -4.78
CA ASP A 369 3.28 15.14 -3.49
C ASP A 369 3.21 16.32 -2.51
N GLU A 370 3.55 17.52 -2.99
CA GLU A 370 3.58 18.74 -2.18
C GLU A 370 2.18 19.20 -1.77
N GLN A 371 1.21 19.19 -2.71
CA GLN A 371 -0.18 19.56 -2.45
C GLN A 371 -0.81 18.67 -1.39
N TRP A 372 -0.62 17.36 -1.51
CA TRP A 372 -1.10 16.40 -0.53
C TRP A 372 -0.49 16.65 0.85
N ARG A 373 0.82 16.90 0.93
CA ARG A 373 1.54 17.21 2.18
C ARG A 373 1.07 18.52 2.83
N CYS A 374 0.67 19.50 2.03
CA CYS A 374 0.08 20.75 2.51
C CYS A 374 -1.35 20.59 3.06
N GLY A 375 -1.93 19.40 3.00
CA GLY A 375 -3.26 19.12 3.57
C GLY A 375 -4.40 19.16 2.55
N GLU A 376 -4.12 19.30 1.25
CA GLU A 376 -5.15 19.26 0.23
C GLU A 376 -5.79 17.86 0.15
N ASN A 377 -7.10 17.83 -0.07
CA ASN A 377 -7.87 16.60 -0.23
C ASN A 377 -8.57 16.63 -1.59
N SER A 378 -8.44 15.55 -2.34
CA SER A 378 -9.18 15.36 -3.59
C SER A 378 -9.68 13.93 -3.66
N ASN A 379 -10.83 13.75 -4.31
CA ASN A 379 -11.25 12.43 -4.73
C ASN A 379 -10.37 11.96 -5.91
N PRO A 380 -10.26 10.64 -6.12
CA PRO A 380 -9.56 10.09 -7.27
C PRO A 380 -10.11 10.62 -8.60
N VAL A 381 -9.23 10.83 -9.59
CA VAL A 381 -9.65 11.23 -10.93
C VAL A 381 -10.39 10.06 -11.59
N LEU A 382 -11.58 10.33 -12.12
CA LEU A 382 -12.42 9.34 -12.79
C LEU A 382 -12.34 9.47 -14.32
N MET A 383 -12.48 8.35 -15.02
CA MET A 383 -12.57 8.27 -16.49
C MET A 383 -13.67 7.32 -16.93
N SER A 384 -14.18 7.53 -18.15
CA SER A 384 -15.05 6.57 -18.81
C SER A 384 -14.26 5.37 -19.33
N LEU A 385 -14.86 4.18 -19.28
CA LEU A 385 -14.34 2.95 -19.90
C LEU A 385 -14.89 2.72 -21.32
N GLU A 386 -15.58 3.69 -21.89
CA GLU A 386 -16.13 3.59 -23.24
C GLU A 386 -15.02 3.37 -24.28
N PRO A 387 -15.09 2.31 -25.11
CA PRO A 387 -14.09 2.05 -26.13
C PRO A 387 -13.93 3.23 -27.09
N GLY A 388 -12.69 3.70 -27.28
CA GLY A 388 -12.38 4.80 -28.19
C GLY A 388 -12.43 6.20 -27.57
N VAL A 389 -12.89 6.33 -26.32
CA VAL A 389 -12.74 7.57 -25.55
C VAL A 389 -11.40 7.53 -24.82
N ASN A 390 -10.37 8.16 -25.42
CA ASN A 390 -9.13 8.39 -24.68
C ASN A 390 -9.41 9.35 -23.53
N ALA A 391 -8.95 9.02 -22.32
CA ALA A 391 -9.06 9.87 -21.15
C ALA A 391 -8.51 11.27 -21.49
N THR A 392 -9.39 12.26 -21.51
CA THR A 392 -9.00 13.66 -21.66
C THR A 392 -8.65 14.18 -20.27
N SER A 393 -7.38 14.10 -19.87
CA SER A 393 -6.89 14.95 -18.79
C SER A 393 -6.36 16.26 -19.38
N LYS A 394 -6.58 17.37 -18.67
CA LYS A 394 -5.91 18.66 -18.92
C LYS A 394 -4.42 18.63 -18.56
N HIS A 395 -3.91 17.51 -18.07
CA HIS A 395 -2.54 17.31 -17.66
C HIS A 395 -1.99 16.07 -18.35
N ASP A 396 -1.11 16.29 -19.33
CA ASP A 396 -0.14 15.30 -19.77
C ASP A 396 0.79 14.99 -18.59
N TYR A 397 0.37 14.07 -17.73
CA TYR A 397 1.20 13.59 -16.64
C TYR A 397 2.35 12.78 -17.22
N LYS A 398 3.55 13.38 -17.23
CA LYS A 398 4.78 12.64 -17.45
C LYS A 398 5.17 11.99 -16.13
N PRO A 399 5.48 10.68 -16.10
CA PRO A 399 6.01 10.05 -14.90
C PRO A 399 7.16 10.89 -14.33
N LEU A 400 7.05 11.30 -13.07
CA LEU A 400 8.13 12.02 -12.41
C LEU A 400 9.36 11.12 -12.39
N GLU A 401 10.43 11.57 -13.04
CA GLU A 401 11.75 10.94 -12.91
C GLU A 401 12.20 11.16 -11.46
N ILE A 402 12.44 10.04 -10.76
CA ILE A 402 13.09 10.10 -9.46
C ILE A 402 14.50 10.59 -9.74
N ALA A 403 14.84 11.79 -9.24
CA ALA A 403 16.15 12.39 -9.44
C ALA A 403 17.22 11.35 -9.13
N GLU A 404 18.14 11.13 -10.08
CA GLU A 404 19.21 10.16 -9.94
C GLU A 404 19.87 10.29 -8.57
N PHE A 405 19.93 9.16 -7.87
CA PHE A 405 20.56 8.95 -6.57
C PHE A 405 21.71 9.94 -6.28
N ARG A 406 21.51 10.91 -5.38
CA ARG A 406 22.62 11.68 -4.78
C ARG A 406 23.44 10.72 -3.92
N GLN A 407 24.50 10.18 -4.50
CA GLN A 407 25.37 9.18 -3.88
C GLN A 407 26.33 9.76 -2.83
N ASP A 408 26.37 11.08 -2.66
CA ASP A 408 27.38 11.72 -1.81
C ASP A 408 26.84 12.06 -0.42
N LYS A 409 26.85 11.05 0.46
CA LYS A 409 27.21 11.34 1.86
C LYS A 409 28.74 11.35 1.88
N PRO A 410 29.43 12.50 2.08
CA PRO A 410 30.88 12.51 2.11
C PRO A 410 31.35 11.54 3.20
N ALA A 411 32.17 10.58 2.79
CA ALA A 411 32.83 9.65 3.71
C ALA A 411 33.57 10.46 4.79
N PRO A 412 33.58 10.02 6.06
CA PRO A 412 34.39 10.66 7.07
C PRO A 412 35.85 10.58 6.60
N VAL A 413 36.45 11.74 6.35
CA VAL A 413 37.85 11.88 5.98
C VAL A 413 38.68 11.20 7.08
N ALA A 414 39.37 10.12 6.70
CA ALA A 414 40.31 9.44 7.56
C ALA A 414 41.38 10.46 8.02
N ALA A 415 41.49 10.65 9.33
CA ALA A 415 42.58 11.44 9.90
C ALA A 415 43.92 10.75 9.61
N PRO A 416 44.97 11.49 9.19
CA PRO A 416 46.25 10.90 8.89
C PRO A 416 46.93 10.37 10.17
N SER A 417 47.49 9.17 10.07
CA SER A 417 48.28 8.51 11.10
C SER A 417 49.54 9.31 11.46
N SER A 418 49.78 9.55 12.74
CA SER A 418 51.10 9.92 13.25
C SER A 418 51.58 8.93 14.32
N ALA A 419 52.89 8.69 14.28
CA ALA A 419 53.64 7.57 14.84
C ALA A 419 53.71 7.46 16.37
N ALA A 420 54.25 6.33 16.81
CA ALA A 420 54.30 5.75 18.15
C ALA A 420 55.08 6.53 19.25
N ALA A 421 54.53 6.49 20.49
CA ALA A 421 55.03 6.24 21.87
C ALA A 421 56.47 6.70 22.31
N PRO A 422 56.81 6.85 23.64
CA PRO A 422 56.14 6.28 24.84
C PRO A 422 56.11 7.12 26.18
N SER A 423 55.27 6.64 27.12
CA SER A 423 55.34 6.61 28.62
C SER A 423 55.70 7.86 29.47
N SER A 424 54.83 8.25 30.41
CA SER A 424 54.92 7.95 31.87
C SER A 424 54.07 8.87 32.77
N ALA A 425 53.42 8.24 33.76
CA ALA A 425 53.04 8.61 35.12
C ALA A 425 52.48 10.00 35.55
N ALA A 426 51.46 9.88 36.42
CA ALA A 426 51.05 10.75 37.54
C ALA A 426 49.95 11.81 37.33
N ALA A 427 48.85 11.63 38.07
CA ALA A 427 47.83 12.63 38.41
C ALA A 427 48.38 13.58 39.51
N PRO A 428 47.87 14.81 39.72
CA PRO A 428 46.49 15.05 40.17
C PRO A 428 45.76 16.28 39.57
N ASN A 429 44.43 16.27 39.71
CA ASN A 429 43.48 17.40 39.52
C ASN A 429 43.76 18.56 40.51
N PRO A 430 43.34 19.84 40.28
CA PRO A 430 41.93 20.17 40.01
C PRO A 430 41.59 21.36 39.08
N ALA A 431 40.32 21.34 38.62
CA ALA A 431 39.39 22.43 38.31
C ALA A 431 39.82 23.58 37.38
N SER A 432 39.29 23.58 36.15
CA SER A 432 38.63 24.77 35.58
C SER A 432 37.57 24.35 34.55
N ALA A 433 36.44 25.05 34.58
CA ALA A 433 35.27 24.79 33.75
C ALA A 433 35.50 25.24 32.29
N ALA A 434 35.13 24.40 31.33
CA ALA A 434 34.87 24.81 29.95
C ALA A 434 33.79 23.89 29.35
N ALA A 435 32.73 24.52 28.83
CA ALA A 435 31.55 23.89 28.25
C ALA A 435 31.87 23.07 26.99
N PRO A 436 31.14 21.96 26.70
CA PRO A 436 31.36 21.20 25.48
C PRO A 436 30.68 21.88 24.28
N ALA A 437 31.44 22.03 23.21
CA ALA A 437 30.97 22.44 21.89
C ALA A 437 29.92 21.44 21.36
N ARG A 438 28.70 21.93 21.07
CA ARG A 438 27.63 21.15 20.42
C ARG A 438 27.89 21.08 18.91
N SER A 439 27.86 19.86 18.38
CA SER A 439 27.91 19.51 16.95
C SER A 439 26.67 19.98 16.20
N ALA A 440 26.85 20.41 14.96
CA ALA A 440 25.80 20.94 14.09
C ALA A 440 24.75 19.91 13.63
N SER A 441 23.50 20.40 13.61
CA SER A 441 22.25 19.97 12.96
C SER A 441 21.63 18.62 13.32
N ALA A 442 20.97 18.58 14.49
CA ALA A 442 19.73 17.81 14.64
C ALA A 442 18.58 18.59 13.94
N ALA A 443 17.69 17.88 13.25
CA ALA A 443 16.47 18.48 12.70
C ALA A 443 15.62 19.05 13.85
N TYR A 444 15.15 20.29 13.72
CA TYR A 444 14.28 20.93 14.71
C TYR A 444 12.93 20.20 14.73
N VAL A 445 12.58 19.65 15.90
CA VAL A 445 11.29 19.01 16.16
C VAL A 445 10.63 19.83 17.26
N ALA A 446 9.51 20.48 16.94
CA ALA A 446 8.77 21.28 17.91
C ALA A 446 8.23 20.39 19.04
N LYS A 447 8.55 20.71 20.30
CA LYS A 447 7.95 20.05 21.46
C LYS A 447 6.46 20.43 21.55
N GLN A 448 5.59 19.47 21.84
CA GLN A 448 4.15 19.69 22.03
C GLN A 448 3.71 19.15 23.40
N GLY A 449 2.90 19.91 24.15
CA GLY A 449 2.38 19.56 25.48
C GLY A 449 2.26 20.77 26.43
N ASP A 450 1.96 20.52 27.72
CA ASP A 450 2.09 21.53 28.79
C ASP A 450 3.59 21.75 29.05
N LEU A 451 4.14 22.80 28.45
CA LEU A 451 5.55 23.19 28.56
C LEU A 451 5.76 24.08 29.78
N THR A 452 6.90 23.90 30.46
CA THR A 452 7.35 24.84 31.50
C THR A 452 7.83 26.15 30.88
N VAL A 453 7.86 27.24 31.67
CA VAL A 453 8.29 28.57 31.17
C VAL A 453 9.70 28.51 30.56
N ASP A 454 10.61 27.78 31.20
CA ASP A 454 12.00 27.61 30.73
C ASP A 454 12.07 26.86 29.38
N GLU A 455 11.20 25.89 29.15
CA GLU A 455 11.13 25.15 27.88
C GLU A 455 10.53 25.99 26.75
N VAL A 456 9.59 26.88 27.07
CA VAL A 456 9.03 27.83 26.09
C VAL A 456 10.07 28.87 25.68
N GLU A 457 10.88 29.37 26.62
CA GLU A 457 11.97 30.30 26.31
C GLU A 457 13.07 29.66 25.45
N GLU A 458 13.41 28.39 25.71
CA GLU A 458 14.36 27.62 24.88
C GLU A 458 13.84 27.39 23.45
N GLU A 459 12.56 27.00 23.32
CA GLU A 459 11.90 26.82 22.01
C GLU A 459 11.81 28.12 21.21
N LEU A 460 11.46 29.23 21.87
CA LEU A 460 11.41 30.54 21.24
C LEU A 460 12.80 30.97 20.73
N GLY A 461 13.85 30.70 21.51
CA GLY A 461 15.24 30.95 21.11
C GLY A 461 15.66 30.16 19.87
N MET A 462 15.36 28.86 19.84
CA MET A 462 15.67 28.00 18.69
C MET A 462 14.91 28.43 17.42
N LEU A 463 13.65 28.84 17.56
CA LEU A 463 12.84 29.34 16.44
C LEU A 463 13.39 30.65 15.88
N LEU A 464 13.83 31.57 16.74
CA LEU A 464 14.44 32.84 16.32
C LEU A 464 15.74 32.62 15.53
N GLU A 465 16.62 31.74 16.00
CA GLU A 465 17.84 31.37 15.27
C GLU A 465 17.53 30.73 13.91
N ARG A 466 16.50 29.89 13.86
CA ARG A 466 16.05 29.27 12.61
C ARG A 466 15.46 30.29 11.64
N MET A 467 14.69 31.25 12.14
CA MET A 467 14.15 32.35 11.33
C MET A 467 15.27 33.21 10.73
N GLU A 468 16.27 33.62 11.52
CA GLU A 468 17.42 34.38 11.01
C GLU A 468 18.18 33.62 9.92
N PHE A 469 18.36 32.31 10.09
CA PHE A 469 19.01 31.46 9.09
C PHE A 469 18.22 31.44 7.78
N LEU A 470 16.89 31.30 7.86
CA LEU A 470 16.01 31.30 6.69
C LEU A 470 16.00 32.65 5.99
N GLU A 471 16.00 33.76 6.73
CA GLU A 471 16.10 35.11 6.15
C GLU A 471 17.42 35.32 5.39
N LYS A 472 18.56 34.92 5.97
CA LYS A 472 19.87 34.99 5.32
C LYS A 472 19.91 34.12 4.05
N THR A 473 19.31 32.94 4.10
CA THR A 473 19.22 32.02 2.96
C THR A 473 18.33 32.59 1.85
N LEU A 474 17.18 33.17 2.21
CA LEU A 474 16.28 33.84 1.29
C LEU A 474 16.96 35.04 0.61
N GLN A 475 17.73 35.84 1.35
CA GLN A 475 18.50 36.95 0.78
C GLN A 475 19.60 36.47 -0.19
N ARG A 476 20.24 35.32 0.11
CA ARG A 476 21.23 34.71 -0.80
C ARG A 476 20.58 34.27 -2.10
N LEU A 477 19.47 33.53 -2.03
CA LEU A 477 18.74 33.05 -3.19
C LEU A 477 18.19 34.20 -4.06
N LYS A 478 17.70 35.29 -3.44
CA LYS A 478 17.28 36.50 -4.17
C LYS A 478 18.44 37.17 -4.91
N LYS A 479 19.66 37.15 -4.35
CA LYS A 479 20.86 37.70 -5.01
C LYS A 479 21.38 36.81 -6.12
N GLU A 480 21.23 35.49 -6.00
CA GLU A 480 21.59 34.52 -7.04
C GLU A 480 20.63 34.65 -8.24
N ASN A 481 19.31 34.68 -8.00
CA ASN A 481 18.32 34.87 -9.07
C ASN A 481 18.40 36.25 -9.76
N ALA A 482 18.94 37.28 -9.09
CA ALA A 482 19.13 38.60 -9.68
C ALA A 482 20.39 38.69 -10.57
N LYS A 483 21.25 37.67 -10.60
CA LYS A 483 22.40 37.59 -11.51
C LYS A 483 22.11 36.81 -12.80
N ASP A 484 21.02 36.05 -12.81
CA ASP A 484 20.55 35.25 -13.95
C ASP A 484 19.47 35.97 -14.79
N LEU A 485 19.23 37.26 -14.50
CA LEU A 485 18.42 38.24 -15.25
C LEU A 485 19.34 39.36 -15.72
#